data_AF-A0A942G3F1-F1
#
_entry.id   AF-A0A942G3F1-F1
#
_cell.length_a   1.000
_cell.length_b   1.000
_cell.length_c   1.000
_cell.angle_alpha   90.00
_cell.angle_beta   90.00
_cell.angle_gamma   90.00
#
_symmetry.space_group_name_H-M   'P 1'
#
loop_
_entity.id
_entity.type
_entity.pdbx_description
1 polymer ?
#
loop_
_entity_poly.entity_id
_entity_poly.type
_entity_poly.pdbx_seq_one_letter_code
_entity_poly.pdbx_strand_id
1 'polypeptide(L)'
;MLPPSGADPCQTDATIPRPGAGGGCRALRRAGAACLLALVLLIQPGPAPAAGERERARLEAVREQRQALEKKLKDAEASRAAATARLRETERAVAASVRKLRSLEGERGAASAELTAHQGQLERLTAHTAARQEQLARLLRDQFRPGAANPLAELLAGGDRRAPERDRHFLALLSRAQADRIAALRHDATETRRLAAEVQRRGERLAELAQREEAERANLRRRQQERRDALAKISGQIQAQRRDIRTLRQDEQRLGRLIAALAKKSAQAR
;
A
#
# COMPACT_ATOMS: atom_id res chain seq x y z
N MET A 1 -7.36 28.47 42.14
CA MET A 1 -5.92 28.18 42.05
C MET A 1 -5.46 28.45 40.62
N LEU A 2 -4.89 29.65 40.40
CA LEU A 2 -3.97 30.02 39.31
C LEU A 2 -2.52 29.87 39.88
N PRO A 3 -1.40 30.03 39.13
CA PRO A 3 -1.23 30.41 37.72
C PRO A 3 -0.20 29.57 36.89
N PRO A 4 0.05 29.95 35.62
CA PRO A 4 1.03 29.39 34.66
C PRO A 4 2.34 30.21 34.55
N SER A 5 3.39 29.67 33.92
CA SER A 5 4.59 30.40 33.40
C SER A 5 5.54 29.38 32.73
N GLY A 6 6.29 29.59 31.64
CA GLY A 6 6.58 30.73 30.75
C GLY A 6 7.28 30.13 29.49
N ALA A 7 7.04 30.68 28.29
CA ALA A 7 7.85 31.73 27.67
C ALA A 7 9.19 31.24 27.06
N ASP A 8 9.22 31.18 25.72
CA ASP A 8 10.35 31.40 24.79
C ASP A 8 11.19 32.66 25.20
N PRO A 9 12.44 32.96 24.71
CA PRO A 9 12.82 32.91 23.27
C PRO A 9 14.34 32.86 22.90
N CYS A 10 14.62 33.02 21.57
CA CYS A 10 15.85 33.59 20.96
C CYS A 10 17.14 32.72 21.00
N GLN A 11 18.08 32.67 20.04
CA GLN A 11 18.57 33.51 18.93
C GLN A 11 19.42 32.58 18.01
N THR A 12 19.31 32.58 16.67
CA THR A 12 20.16 33.30 15.67
C THR A 12 21.67 33.35 15.93
N ASP A 13 22.45 32.71 15.04
CA ASP A 13 23.54 33.32 14.24
C ASP A 13 24.27 32.21 13.45
N ALA A 14 24.23 32.24 12.12
CA ALA A 14 25.27 32.80 11.25
C ALA A 14 26.64 32.15 11.43
N THR A 15 27.22 31.58 10.35
CA THR A 15 28.54 31.98 9.79
C THR A 15 28.97 31.01 8.67
N ILE A 16 29.23 31.63 7.52
CA ILE A 16 29.85 31.08 6.31
C ILE A 16 31.37 30.93 6.55
N PRO A 17 32.04 29.84 6.14
CA PRO A 17 33.50 29.86 6.00
C PRO A 17 33.93 30.22 4.57
N ARG A 18 34.85 31.20 4.50
CA ARG A 18 35.64 31.64 3.34
C ARG A 18 36.75 30.62 2.99
N PRO A 19 37.29 30.67 1.75
CA PRO A 19 38.35 29.76 1.29
C PRO A 19 39.73 30.14 1.85
N GLY A 20 40.50 29.11 2.20
CA GLY A 20 41.89 29.22 2.66
C GLY A 20 42.87 29.39 1.51
N ALA A 21 43.78 30.35 1.69
CA ALA A 21 44.98 30.54 0.90
C ALA A 21 46.15 29.73 1.47
N GLY A 22 46.96 29.17 0.59
CA GLY A 22 48.26 28.52 0.84
C GLY A 22 48.66 27.84 -0.47
N GLY A 23 49.76 28.16 -1.14
CA GLY A 23 51.10 28.39 -0.63
C GLY A 23 51.96 27.25 -1.16
N GLY A 24 52.54 27.41 -2.35
CA GLY A 24 53.36 26.40 -3.02
C GLY A 24 54.45 27.05 -3.86
N CYS A 25 55.68 26.96 -3.36
CA CYS A 25 56.91 27.59 -3.84
C CYS A 25 57.59 26.80 -4.97
N ARG A 26 58.24 27.56 -5.89
CA ARG A 26 59.53 27.28 -6.60
C ARG A 26 59.52 26.06 -7.57
N ALA A 27 60.17 26.04 -8.73
CA ALA A 27 61.42 26.67 -9.15
C ALA A 27 61.66 26.50 -10.67
N LEU A 28 62.59 27.31 -11.20
CA LEU A 28 63.42 27.11 -12.41
C LEU A 28 62.68 27.18 -13.77
N ARG A 29 63.19 27.82 -14.84
CA ARG A 29 64.56 28.23 -15.17
C ARG A 29 64.53 29.29 -16.28
N ARG A 30 65.56 30.14 -16.25
CA ARG A 30 65.93 31.23 -17.15
C ARG A 30 66.17 30.78 -18.60
N ALA A 31 65.77 31.62 -19.57
CA ALA A 31 66.53 31.96 -20.79
C ALA A 31 65.75 33.09 -21.51
N GLY A 32 66.21 34.35 -21.47
CA GLY A 32 66.91 35.00 -22.58
C GLY A 32 66.05 36.20 -23.05
N ALA A 33 66.36 37.42 -22.59
CA ALA A 33 67.11 38.42 -23.35
C ALA A 33 66.45 38.73 -24.71
N ALA A 34 65.61 39.76 -24.76
CA ALA A 34 66.00 41.11 -25.19
C ALA A 34 66.11 41.24 -26.72
N CYS A 35 65.12 41.87 -27.35
CA CYS A 35 65.40 42.79 -28.46
C CYS A 35 64.23 43.78 -28.63
N LEU A 36 64.55 45.05 -28.42
CA LEU A 36 63.74 46.23 -28.69
C LEU A 36 63.71 46.52 -30.20
N LEU A 37 62.64 47.19 -30.63
CA LEU A 37 62.53 48.07 -31.80
C LEU A 37 63.00 47.54 -33.16
N ALA A 38 62.02 47.27 -34.04
CA ALA A 38 62.11 47.64 -35.45
C ALA A 38 60.71 47.98 -35.99
N LEU A 39 60.47 49.29 -36.09
CA LEU A 39 59.48 49.93 -36.94
C LEU A 39 59.77 49.59 -38.42
N VAL A 40 58.75 49.76 -39.26
CA VAL A 40 58.77 49.89 -40.74
C VAL A 40 58.20 48.70 -41.51
N LEU A 41 56.88 48.82 -41.75
CA LEU A 41 56.25 48.88 -43.07
C LEU A 41 56.73 47.87 -44.13
N LEU A 42 56.02 46.74 -44.24
CA LEU A 42 55.74 46.11 -45.52
C LEU A 42 54.27 45.71 -45.57
N ILE A 43 53.50 46.57 -46.24
CA ILE A 43 52.15 46.30 -46.73
C ILE A 43 52.31 45.25 -47.84
N GLN A 44 51.93 44.01 -47.52
CA GLN A 44 51.71 42.94 -48.50
C GLN A 44 50.19 42.73 -48.58
N PRO A 45 49.53 42.95 -49.72
CA PRO A 45 48.16 42.52 -49.91
C PRO A 45 48.19 41.02 -50.21
N GLY A 46 48.10 40.20 -49.16
CA GLY A 46 47.88 38.77 -49.34
C GLY A 46 46.51 38.52 -49.99
N PRO A 47 46.41 37.70 -51.05
CA PRO A 47 45.12 37.30 -51.60
C PRO A 47 44.38 36.53 -50.51
N ALA A 48 43.14 36.90 -50.22
CA ALA A 48 42.32 36.25 -49.21
C ALA A 48 41.64 35.00 -49.80
N PRO A 49 41.95 33.77 -49.34
CA PRO A 49 41.10 32.62 -49.56
C PRO A 49 40.47 32.26 -48.22
N ALA A 50 39.32 32.83 -47.86
CA ALA A 50 38.66 32.44 -46.60
C ALA A 50 37.15 32.66 -46.54
N ALA A 51 36.49 33.13 -47.61
CA ALA A 51 35.05 33.35 -47.57
C ALA A 51 34.26 32.01 -47.65
N GLY A 52 34.71 31.07 -48.49
CA GLY A 52 34.01 29.79 -48.70
C GLY A 52 34.13 28.78 -47.56
N GLU A 53 35.31 28.63 -46.95
CA GLU A 53 35.53 27.69 -45.84
C GLU A 53 34.81 28.11 -44.56
N ARG A 54 34.77 29.42 -44.27
CA ARG A 54 34.02 29.96 -43.13
C ARG A 54 32.52 29.72 -43.27
N GLU A 55 31.99 29.77 -44.49
CA GLU A 55 30.57 29.52 -44.74
C GLU A 55 30.23 28.03 -44.63
N ARG A 56 31.12 27.13 -45.08
CA ARG A 56 30.99 25.68 -44.89
C ARG A 56 31.01 25.30 -43.41
N ALA A 57 31.95 25.83 -42.64
CA ALA A 57 32.01 25.62 -41.19
C ALA A 57 30.75 26.11 -40.47
N ARG A 58 30.16 27.24 -40.90
CA ARG A 58 28.88 27.74 -40.35
C ARG A 58 27.71 26.82 -40.68
N LEU A 59 27.64 26.28 -41.89
CA LEU A 59 26.60 25.33 -42.28
C LEU A 59 26.71 24.00 -41.52
N GLU A 60 27.92 23.53 -41.25
CA GLU A 60 28.17 22.34 -40.43
C GLU A 60 27.73 22.57 -38.98
N ALA A 61 28.09 23.71 -38.37
CA ALA A 61 27.64 24.08 -37.03
C ALA A 61 26.09 24.14 -36.92
N VAL A 62 25.42 24.64 -37.96
CA VAL A 62 23.95 24.65 -38.03
C VAL A 62 23.37 23.23 -38.09
N ARG A 63 24.00 22.31 -38.85
CA ARG A 63 23.57 20.91 -38.94
C ARG A 63 23.73 20.18 -37.61
N GLU A 64 24.86 20.38 -36.93
CA GLU A 64 25.11 19.81 -35.60
C GLU A 64 24.08 20.31 -34.58
N GLN A 65 23.79 21.61 -34.57
CA GLN A 65 22.78 22.19 -33.67
C GLN A 65 21.39 21.61 -33.96
N ARG A 66 21.00 21.45 -35.23
CA ARG A 66 19.72 20.81 -35.58
C ARG A 66 19.65 19.38 -35.06
N GLN A 67 20.69 18.58 -35.25
CA GLN A 67 20.75 17.21 -34.74
C GLN A 67 20.67 17.18 -33.20
N ALA A 68 21.34 18.11 -32.52
CA ALA A 68 21.26 18.24 -31.07
C ALA A 68 19.84 18.62 -30.60
N LEU A 69 19.13 19.50 -31.33
CA LEU A 69 17.74 19.85 -31.05
C LEU A 69 16.81 18.65 -31.22
N GLU A 70 16.91 17.94 -32.34
CA GLU A 70 16.11 16.73 -32.62
C GLU A 70 16.32 15.66 -31.53
N LYS A 71 17.57 15.47 -31.09
CA LYS A 71 17.90 14.52 -30.02
C LYS A 71 17.27 14.92 -28.68
N LYS A 72 17.41 16.18 -28.27
CA LYS A 72 16.81 16.69 -27.02
C LYS A 72 15.29 16.61 -27.03
N LEU A 73 14.64 16.85 -28.17
CA LEU A 73 13.18 16.69 -28.31
C LEU A 73 12.77 15.22 -28.08
N LYS A 74 13.46 14.28 -28.74
CA LYS A 74 13.21 12.83 -28.56
C LYS A 74 13.42 12.38 -27.12
N ASP A 75 14.47 12.86 -26.46
CA ASP A 75 14.76 12.54 -25.05
C ASP A 75 13.65 13.07 -24.12
N ALA A 76 13.12 14.28 -24.38
CA ALA A 76 12.01 14.85 -23.63
C ALA A 76 10.70 14.06 -23.82
N GLU A 77 10.39 13.64 -25.05
CA GLU A 77 9.22 12.81 -25.36
C GLU A 77 9.32 11.42 -24.70
N ALA A 78 10.49 10.78 -24.78
CA ALA A 78 10.74 9.48 -24.15
C ALA A 78 10.62 9.56 -22.62
N SER A 79 11.17 10.62 -22.01
CA SER A 79 11.04 10.87 -20.57
C SER A 79 9.58 11.07 -20.15
N ARG A 80 8.78 11.82 -20.92
CA ARG A 80 7.34 11.97 -20.69
C ARG A 80 6.60 10.63 -20.80
N ALA A 81 6.89 9.83 -21.83
CA ALA A 81 6.28 8.52 -22.00
C ALA A 81 6.58 7.61 -20.79
N ALA A 82 7.85 7.54 -20.35
CA ALA A 82 8.27 6.77 -19.19
C ALA A 82 7.59 7.22 -17.89
N ALA A 83 7.47 8.54 -17.68
CA ALA A 83 6.75 9.13 -16.55
C ALA A 83 5.27 8.69 -16.51
N THR A 84 4.56 8.79 -17.65
CA THR A 84 3.16 8.36 -17.72
C THR A 84 2.97 6.85 -17.55
N ALA A 85 3.90 6.04 -18.05
CA ALA A 85 3.88 4.59 -17.87
C ALA A 85 4.00 4.21 -16.39
N ARG A 86 4.96 4.80 -15.67
CA ARG A 86 5.14 4.61 -14.22
C ARG A 86 3.90 5.01 -13.42
N LEU A 87 3.29 6.16 -13.76
CA LEU A 87 2.06 6.58 -13.08
C LEU A 87 0.93 5.56 -13.26
N ARG A 88 0.70 5.10 -14.50
CA ARG A 88 -0.32 4.09 -14.80
C ARG A 88 -0.09 2.78 -14.01
N GLU A 89 1.16 2.37 -13.86
CA GLU A 89 1.51 1.19 -13.05
C GLU A 89 1.16 1.38 -11.58
N THR A 90 1.52 2.51 -10.98
CA THR A 90 1.15 2.82 -9.58
C THR A 90 -0.36 2.89 -9.37
N GLU A 91 -1.11 3.46 -10.32
CA GLU A 91 -2.57 3.56 -10.24
C GLU A 91 -3.24 2.19 -10.37
N ARG A 92 -2.73 1.31 -11.26
CA ARG A 92 -3.18 -0.08 -11.34
C ARG A 92 -2.93 -0.83 -10.03
N ALA A 93 -1.76 -0.64 -9.42
CA ALA A 93 -1.41 -1.24 -8.15
C ALA A 93 -2.31 -0.75 -7.00
N VAL A 94 -2.61 0.55 -6.95
CA VAL A 94 -3.56 1.13 -5.97
C VAL A 94 -4.96 0.55 -6.20
N ALA A 95 -5.45 0.52 -7.45
CA ALA A 95 -6.76 -0.02 -7.76
C ALA A 95 -6.88 -1.51 -7.40
N ALA A 96 -5.81 -2.29 -7.60
CA ALA A 96 -5.77 -3.69 -7.18
C ALA A 96 -5.87 -3.84 -5.65
N SER A 97 -5.12 -3.04 -4.88
CA SER A 97 -5.20 -3.06 -3.41
C SER A 97 -6.58 -2.63 -2.90
N VAL A 98 -7.21 -1.61 -3.52
CA VAL A 98 -8.58 -1.20 -3.15
C VAL A 98 -9.59 -2.31 -3.42
N ARG A 99 -9.50 -3.00 -4.57
CA ARG A 99 -10.38 -4.15 -4.87
C ARG A 99 -10.19 -5.27 -3.86
N LYS A 100 -8.93 -5.60 -3.53
CA LYS A 100 -8.61 -6.63 -2.54
C LYS A 100 -9.14 -6.26 -1.15
N LEU A 101 -8.99 -5.00 -0.74
CA LEU A 101 -9.52 -4.52 0.54
C LEU A 101 -11.04 -4.65 0.62
N ARG A 102 -11.78 -4.29 -0.44
CA ARG A 102 -13.23 -4.48 -0.51
C ARG A 102 -13.64 -5.96 -0.43
N SER A 103 -12.88 -6.85 -1.08
CA SER A 103 -13.12 -8.30 -0.97
C SER A 103 -12.96 -8.76 0.47
N LEU A 104 -11.86 -8.38 1.13
CA LEU A 104 -11.58 -8.73 2.53
C LEU A 104 -12.63 -8.16 3.49
N GLU A 105 -13.07 -6.92 3.28
CA GLU A 105 -14.13 -6.30 4.09
C GLU A 105 -15.47 -7.04 3.92
N GLY A 106 -15.79 -7.47 2.69
CA GLY A 106 -16.97 -8.30 2.41
C GLY A 106 -16.88 -9.69 3.06
N GLU A 107 -15.74 -10.38 2.92
CA GLU A 107 -15.47 -11.68 3.54
C GLU A 107 -15.55 -11.59 5.07
N ARG A 108 -14.96 -10.56 5.67
CA ARG A 108 -15.03 -10.33 7.12
C ARG A 108 -16.46 -10.03 7.58
N GLY A 109 -17.21 -9.23 6.81
CA GLY A 109 -18.60 -8.93 7.09
C GLY A 109 -19.47 -10.19 7.10
N ALA A 110 -19.34 -11.03 6.06
CA ALA A 110 -20.04 -12.31 5.98
C ALA A 110 -19.64 -13.26 7.13
N ALA A 111 -18.34 -13.42 7.38
CA ALA A 111 -17.84 -14.26 8.46
C ALA A 111 -18.32 -13.81 9.85
N SER A 112 -18.38 -12.49 10.09
CA SER A 112 -18.90 -11.91 11.33
C SER A 112 -20.41 -12.18 11.52
N ALA A 113 -21.20 -12.02 10.45
CA ALA A 113 -22.62 -12.31 10.48
C ALA A 113 -22.90 -13.80 10.75
N GLU A 114 -22.16 -14.70 10.09
CA GLU A 114 -22.25 -16.14 10.34
C GLU A 114 -21.83 -16.50 11.77
N LEU A 115 -20.74 -15.91 12.27
CA LEU A 115 -20.28 -16.13 13.66
C LEU A 115 -21.37 -15.73 14.66
N THR A 116 -21.99 -14.57 14.47
CA THR A 116 -23.09 -14.08 15.31
C THR A 116 -24.30 -15.01 15.25
N ALA A 117 -24.64 -15.51 14.06
CA ALA A 117 -25.73 -16.48 13.90
C ALA A 117 -25.44 -17.79 14.65
N HIS A 118 -24.22 -18.32 14.55
CA HIS A 118 -23.81 -19.53 15.26
C HIS A 118 -23.72 -19.34 16.79
N GLN A 119 -23.26 -18.18 17.26
CA GLN A 119 -23.31 -17.83 18.68
C GLN A 119 -24.75 -17.84 19.20
N GLY A 120 -25.67 -17.21 18.48
CA GLY A 120 -27.09 -17.23 18.85
C GLY A 120 -27.74 -18.62 18.79
N GLN A 121 -27.28 -19.51 17.91
CA GLN A 121 -27.69 -20.92 17.90
C GLN A 121 -27.13 -21.68 19.11
N LEU A 122 -25.85 -21.46 19.42
CA LEU A 122 -25.18 -22.08 20.56
C LEU A 122 -25.84 -21.69 21.88
N GLU A 123 -26.14 -20.40 22.08
CA GLU A 123 -26.84 -19.90 23.27
C GLU A 123 -28.22 -20.56 23.43
N ARG A 124 -29.01 -20.61 22.34
CA ARG A 124 -30.32 -21.26 22.35
C ARG A 124 -30.23 -22.74 22.69
N LEU A 125 -29.30 -23.47 22.07
CA LEU A 125 -29.11 -24.89 22.34
C LEU A 125 -28.66 -25.13 23.78
N THR A 126 -27.70 -24.33 24.26
CA THR A 126 -27.18 -24.42 25.63
C THR A 126 -28.28 -24.16 26.67
N ALA A 127 -29.08 -23.10 26.49
CA ALA A 127 -30.20 -22.78 27.38
C ALA A 127 -31.25 -23.91 27.39
N HIS A 128 -31.57 -24.46 26.22
CA HIS A 128 -32.51 -25.56 26.09
C HIS A 128 -31.99 -26.86 26.74
N THR A 129 -30.71 -27.20 26.55
CA THR A 129 -30.07 -28.34 27.22
C THR A 129 -30.04 -28.14 28.74
N ALA A 130 -29.71 -26.94 29.22
CA ALA A 130 -29.72 -26.62 30.66
C ALA A 130 -31.13 -26.77 31.27
N ALA A 131 -32.17 -26.28 30.59
CA ALA A 131 -33.56 -26.44 31.04
C ALA A 131 -33.97 -27.92 31.10
N ARG A 132 -33.58 -28.74 30.10
CA ARG A 132 -33.85 -30.18 30.10
C ARG A 132 -33.09 -30.92 31.20
N GLN A 133 -31.85 -30.52 31.48
CA GLN A 133 -31.04 -31.05 32.58
C GLN A 133 -31.65 -30.70 33.94
N GLU A 134 -32.11 -29.47 34.15
CA GLU A 134 -32.76 -29.07 35.41
C GLU A 134 -34.08 -29.82 35.63
N GLN A 135 -34.88 -30.03 34.58
CA GLN A 135 -36.07 -30.88 34.65
C GLN A 135 -35.72 -32.32 35.05
N LEU A 136 -34.66 -32.90 34.45
CA LEU A 136 -34.20 -34.24 34.83
C LEU A 136 -33.70 -34.28 36.28
N ALA A 137 -32.94 -33.27 36.70
CA ALA A 137 -32.42 -33.17 38.07
C ALA A 137 -33.55 -33.03 39.11
N ARG A 138 -34.65 -32.34 38.79
CA ARG A 138 -35.86 -32.30 39.63
C ARG A 138 -36.51 -33.66 39.75
N LEU A 139 -36.77 -34.35 38.62
CA LEU A 139 -37.37 -35.68 38.62
C LEU A 139 -36.54 -36.71 39.42
N LEU A 140 -35.20 -36.67 39.27
CA LEU A 140 -34.31 -37.53 40.04
C LEU A 140 -34.33 -37.20 41.53
N ARG A 141 -34.31 -35.91 41.90
CA ARG A 141 -34.42 -35.49 43.30
C ARG A 141 -35.72 -35.97 43.94
N ASP A 142 -36.84 -35.88 43.22
CA ASP A 142 -38.14 -36.32 43.72
C ASP A 142 -38.20 -37.86 43.85
N GLN A 143 -37.64 -38.60 42.90
CA GLN A 143 -37.62 -40.07 42.91
C GLN A 143 -36.75 -40.65 44.04
N PHE A 144 -35.62 -40.01 44.36
CA PHE A 144 -34.67 -40.47 45.37
C PHE A 144 -34.82 -39.76 46.72
N ARG A 145 -35.90 -38.99 46.93
CA ARG A 145 -36.17 -38.32 48.20
C ARG A 145 -36.53 -39.35 49.28
N PRO A 146 -35.79 -39.42 50.40
CA PRO A 146 -36.12 -40.33 51.50
C PRO A 146 -37.52 -40.06 52.06
N GLY A 147 -38.33 -41.11 52.19
CA GLY A 147 -39.71 -41.03 52.71
C GLY A 147 -40.78 -40.63 51.70
N ALA A 148 -40.44 -40.41 50.42
CA ALA A 148 -41.44 -40.30 49.36
C ALA A 148 -41.97 -41.70 48.99
N ALA A 149 -43.29 -41.84 48.86
CA ALA A 149 -43.92 -43.06 48.34
C ALA A 149 -43.47 -43.27 46.89
N ASN A 150 -42.43 -44.07 46.69
CA ASN A 150 -41.91 -44.40 45.37
C ASN A 150 -42.69 -45.61 44.84
N PRO A 151 -43.46 -45.47 43.75
CA PRO A 151 -44.24 -46.57 43.19
C PRO A 151 -43.38 -47.77 42.79
N LEU A 152 -42.12 -47.55 42.41
CA LEU A 152 -41.15 -48.61 42.14
C LEU A 152 -40.77 -49.36 43.42
N ALA A 153 -40.58 -48.66 44.54
CA ALA A 153 -40.26 -49.29 45.82
C ALA A 153 -41.45 -50.12 46.34
N GLU A 154 -42.68 -49.63 46.19
CA GLU A 154 -43.90 -50.36 46.58
C GLU A 154 -44.15 -51.60 45.70
N LEU A 155 -43.86 -51.52 44.38
CA LEU A 155 -43.94 -52.66 43.48
C LEU A 155 -42.88 -53.73 43.81
N LEU A 156 -41.65 -53.31 44.13
CA LEU A 156 -40.58 -54.22 44.55
C LEU A 156 -40.81 -54.81 45.94
N ALA A 157 -41.56 -54.12 46.81
CA ALA A 157 -41.95 -54.59 48.15
C ALA A 157 -43.13 -55.58 48.14
N GLY A 158 -43.76 -55.86 46.97
CA GLY A 158 -44.78 -56.90 46.83
C GLY A 158 -46.20 -56.51 47.24
N GLY A 159 -46.59 -55.24 47.11
CA GLY A 159 -47.92 -54.75 47.49
C GLY A 159 -49.12 -55.40 46.77
N ASP A 160 -50.26 -55.42 47.47
CA ASP A 160 -51.43 -56.31 47.33
C ASP A 160 -52.40 -56.04 46.14
N ARG A 161 -51.91 -55.88 44.89
CA ARG A 161 -52.78 -55.48 43.74
C ARG A 161 -52.90 -56.52 42.60
N ARG A 162 -54.16 -56.80 42.22
CA ARG A 162 -54.63 -57.73 41.18
C ARG A 162 -54.33 -57.34 39.70
N ALA A 163 -53.28 -56.56 39.40
CA ALA A 163 -52.92 -56.25 38.00
C ALA A 163 -51.40 -56.08 37.74
N PRO A 164 -50.56 -57.07 38.10
CA PRO A 164 -49.10 -56.94 38.05
C PRO A 164 -48.50 -56.75 36.65
N GLU A 165 -49.16 -57.22 35.59
CA GLU A 165 -48.60 -57.16 34.23
C GLU A 165 -48.67 -55.76 33.60
N ARG A 166 -49.77 -55.05 33.82
CA ARG A 166 -49.98 -53.70 33.28
C ARG A 166 -49.04 -52.69 33.93
N ASP A 167 -48.87 -52.77 35.25
CA ASP A 167 -47.98 -51.86 35.99
C ASP A 167 -46.51 -52.10 35.60
N ARG A 168 -46.10 -53.36 35.40
CA ARG A 168 -44.78 -53.71 34.83
C ARG A 168 -44.60 -53.13 33.42
N HIS A 169 -45.61 -53.22 32.56
CA HIS A 169 -45.56 -52.66 31.21
C HIS A 169 -45.35 -51.15 31.22
N PHE A 170 -46.11 -50.41 32.04
CA PHE A 170 -45.95 -48.96 32.15
C PHE A 170 -44.60 -48.53 32.73
N LEU A 171 -44.06 -49.27 33.70
CA LEU A 171 -42.72 -49.02 34.23
C LEU A 171 -41.62 -49.28 33.19
N ALA A 172 -41.77 -50.32 32.36
CA ALA A 172 -40.86 -50.58 31.25
C ALA A 172 -40.90 -49.43 30.21
N LEU A 173 -42.10 -48.96 29.85
CA LEU A 173 -42.26 -47.79 28.97
C LEU A 173 -41.63 -46.53 29.56
N LEU A 174 -41.84 -46.26 30.85
CA LEU A 174 -41.26 -45.11 31.54
C LEU A 174 -39.74 -45.17 31.58
N SER A 175 -39.17 -46.34 31.91
CA SER A 175 -37.73 -46.56 31.96
C SER A 175 -37.08 -46.36 30.59
N ARG A 176 -37.75 -46.84 29.53
CA ARG A 176 -37.31 -46.62 28.15
C ARG A 176 -37.35 -45.13 27.77
N ALA A 177 -38.44 -44.43 28.08
CA ALA A 177 -38.55 -42.99 27.83
C ALA A 177 -37.49 -42.17 28.58
N GLN A 178 -37.13 -42.57 29.81
CA GLN A 178 -36.03 -41.95 30.57
C GLN A 178 -34.66 -42.21 29.93
N ALA A 179 -34.40 -43.43 29.48
CA ALA A 179 -33.17 -43.78 28.76
C ALA A 179 -33.04 -42.98 27.46
N ASP A 180 -34.12 -42.88 26.67
CA ASP A 180 -34.16 -42.09 25.44
C ASP A 180 -33.91 -40.60 25.72
N ARG A 181 -34.45 -40.06 26.82
CA ARG A 181 -34.20 -38.68 27.25
C ARG A 181 -32.75 -38.43 27.65
N ILE A 182 -32.12 -39.35 28.36
CA ILE A 182 -30.69 -39.25 28.73
C ILE A 182 -29.82 -39.35 27.47
N ALA A 183 -30.15 -40.25 26.55
CA ALA A 183 -29.45 -40.37 25.27
C ALA A 183 -29.54 -39.06 24.46
N ALA A 184 -30.74 -38.47 24.36
CA ALA A 184 -30.94 -37.18 23.72
C ALA A 184 -30.14 -36.04 24.39
N LEU A 185 -30.10 -35.99 25.73
CA LEU A 185 -29.29 -35.01 26.47
C LEU A 185 -27.78 -35.16 26.23
N ARG A 186 -27.29 -36.40 26.15
CA ARG A 186 -25.89 -36.67 25.82
C ARG A 186 -25.56 -36.20 24.41
N HIS A 187 -26.46 -36.48 23.45
CA HIS A 187 -26.34 -36.00 22.09
C HIS A 187 -26.35 -34.45 22.00
N ASP A 188 -27.30 -33.79 22.67
CA ASP A 188 -27.38 -32.32 22.72
C ASP A 188 -26.10 -31.72 23.31
N ALA A 189 -25.52 -32.35 24.34
CA ALA A 189 -24.27 -31.91 24.96
C ALA A 189 -23.06 -32.08 24.01
N THR A 190 -23.00 -33.17 23.24
CA THR A 190 -21.96 -33.36 22.22
C THR A 190 -22.08 -32.34 21.09
N GLU A 191 -23.31 -32.06 20.61
CA GLU A 191 -23.54 -31.07 19.57
C GLU A 191 -23.22 -29.66 20.04
N THR A 192 -23.58 -29.30 21.28
CA THR A 192 -23.21 -28.02 21.89
C THR A 192 -21.70 -27.84 21.93
N ARG A 193 -20.94 -28.87 22.35
CA ARG A 193 -19.47 -28.81 22.35
C ARG A 193 -18.89 -28.68 20.95
N ARG A 194 -19.45 -29.40 19.97
CA ARG A 194 -19.03 -29.34 18.56
C ARG A 194 -19.23 -27.93 17.99
N LEU A 195 -20.41 -27.35 18.23
CA LEU A 195 -20.76 -25.99 17.81
C LEU A 195 -19.89 -24.93 18.52
N ALA A 196 -19.62 -25.08 19.81
CA ALA A 196 -18.73 -24.17 20.54
C ALA A 196 -17.31 -24.17 19.95
N ALA A 197 -16.76 -25.34 19.64
CA ALA A 197 -15.46 -25.45 18.97
C ALA A 197 -15.48 -24.83 17.56
N GLU A 198 -16.59 -24.93 16.84
CA GLU A 198 -16.75 -24.30 15.53
C GLU A 198 -16.82 -22.76 15.62
N VAL A 199 -17.57 -22.22 16.60
CA VAL A 199 -17.61 -20.79 16.91
C VAL A 199 -16.22 -20.26 17.24
N GLN A 200 -15.45 -20.99 18.05
CA GLN A 200 -14.07 -20.62 18.38
C GLN A 200 -13.18 -20.56 17.12
N ARG A 201 -13.16 -21.62 16.30
CA ARG A 201 -12.38 -21.65 15.05
C ARG A 201 -12.77 -20.53 14.09
N ARG A 202 -14.07 -20.21 14.00
CA ARG A 202 -14.56 -19.09 13.18
C ARG A 202 -14.12 -17.73 13.75
N GLY A 203 -14.08 -17.59 15.07
CA GLY A 203 -13.52 -16.42 15.75
C GLY A 203 -12.04 -16.21 15.44
N GLU A 204 -11.24 -17.28 15.48
CA GLU A 204 -9.82 -17.25 15.09
C GLU A 204 -9.66 -16.83 13.63
N ARG A 205 -10.46 -17.40 12.72
CA ARG A 205 -10.46 -17.01 11.30
C ARG A 205 -10.86 -15.55 11.08
N LEU A 206 -11.80 -15.03 11.87
CA LEU A 206 -12.18 -13.61 11.82
C LEU A 206 -11.01 -12.71 12.25
N ALA A 207 -10.26 -13.11 13.28
CA ALA A 207 -9.07 -12.39 13.73
C ALA A 207 -7.97 -12.40 12.65
N GLU A 208 -7.76 -13.53 11.97
CA GLU A 208 -6.83 -13.60 10.82
C GLU A 208 -7.25 -12.66 9.69
N LEU A 209 -8.54 -12.62 9.34
CA LEU A 209 -9.06 -11.71 8.32
C LEU A 209 -8.84 -10.24 8.72
N ALA A 210 -9.06 -9.90 9.99
CA ALA A 210 -8.80 -8.55 10.50
C ALA A 210 -7.31 -8.16 10.38
N GLN A 211 -6.39 -9.08 10.68
CA GLN A 211 -4.95 -8.84 10.49
C GLN A 211 -4.59 -8.65 9.01
N ARG A 212 -5.15 -9.46 8.11
CA ARG A 212 -4.95 -9.32 6.65
C ARG A 212 -5.48 -7.99 6.11
N GLU A 213 -6.63 -7.54 6.61
CA GLU A 213 -7.21 -6.24 6.26
C GLU A 213 -6.29 -5.09 6.69
N GLU A 214 -5.77 -5.13 7.92
CA GLU A 214 -4.86 -4.09 8.41
C GLU A 214 -3.54 -4.07 7.62
N ALA A 215 -2.98 -5.25 7.30
CA ALA A 215 -1.81 -5.35 6.44
C ALA A 215 -2.06 -4.78 5.04
N GLU A 216 -3.24 -5.04 4.44
CA GLU A 216 -3.59 -4.49 3.13
C GLU A 216 -3.86 -2.97 3.20
N ARG A 217 -4.43 -2.46 4.31
CA ARG A 217 -4.56 -1.02 4.55
C ARG A 217 -3.21 -0.32 4.66
N ALA A 218 -2.25 -0.91 5.37
CA ALA A 218 -0.89 -0.40 5.44
C ALA A 218 -0.22 -0.39 4.06
N ASN A 219 -0.38 -1.47 3.28
CA ASN A 219 0.11 -1.55 1.90
C ASN A 219 -0.53 -0.48 1.01
N LEU A 220 -1.85 -0.26 1.12
CA LEU A 220 -2.55 0.79 0.40
C LEU A 220 -2.03 2.19 0.75
N ARG A 221 -1.80 2.49 2.03
CA ARG A 221 -1.21 3.77 2.46
C ARG A 221 0.17 3.97 1.87
N ARG A 222 1.03 2.95 1.90
CA ARG A 222 2.36 2.98 1.27
C ARG A 222 2.26 3.26 -0.24
N ARG A 223 1.41 2.53 -0.95
CA ARG A 223 1.18 2.73 -2.41
C ARG A 223 0.64 4.12 -2.74
N GLN A 224 -0.23 4.67 -1.89
CA GLN A 224 -0.72 6.04 -2.05
C GLN A 224 0.40 7.07 -1.87
N GLN A 225 1.32 6.82 -0.93
CA GLN A 225 2.49 7.67 -0.76
C GLN A 225 3.44 7.57 -1.97
N GLU A 226 3.74 6.36 -2.43
CA GLU A 226 4.54 6.12 -3.65
C GLU A 226 3.91 6.82 -4.87
N ARG A 227 2.58 6.79 -5.00
CA ARG A 227 1.85 7.52 -6.05
C ARG A 227 2.03 9.02 -5.92
N ARG A 228 1.94 9.60 -4.71
CA ARG A 228 2.15 11.04 -4.48
C ARG A 228 3.58 11.45 -4.85
N ASP A 229 4.56 10.66 -4.45
CA ASP A 229 5.97 10.93 -4.74
C ASP A 229 6.25 10.79 -6.24
N ALA A 230 5.67 9.79 -6.90
CA ALA A 230 5.73 9.64 -8.35
C ALA A 230 5.10 10.85 -9.06
N LEU A 231 3.91 11.30 -8.63
CA LEU A 231 3.26 12.49 -9.18
C LEU A 231 4.10 13.76 -9.00
N ALA A 232 4.74 13.94 -7.84
CA ALA A 232 5.64 15.06 -7.58
C ALA A 232 6.90 15.02 -8.48
N LYS A 233 7.49 13.83 -8.68
CA LYS A 233 8.61 13.64 -9.61
C LYS A 233 8.21 13.95 -11.05
N ILE A 234 7.04 13.46 -11.47
CA ILE A 234 6.51 13.68 -12.83
C ILE A 234 6.20 15.16 -13.05
N SER A 235 5.60 15.86 -12.09
CA SER A 235 5.32 17.29 -12.22
C SER A 235 6.61 18.10 -12.36
N GLY A 236 7.64 17.76 -11.58
CA GLY A 236 8.98 18.33 -11.72
C GLY A 236 9.60 18.07 -13.09
N GLN A 237 9.54 16.82 -13.58
CA GLN A 237 10.02 16.45 -14.92
C GLN A 237 9.29 17.21 -16.03
N ILE A 238 7.96 17.33 -15.96
CA ILE A 238 7.17 18.08 -16.94
C ILE A 238 7.56 19.57 -16.94
N GLN A 239 7.80 20.16 -15.77
CA GLN A 239 8.23 21.56 -15.68
C GLN A 239 9.63 21.77 -16.28
N ALA A 240 10.57 20.86 -16.03
CA ALA A 240 11.88 20.86 -16.66
C ALA A 240 11.76 20.72 -18.19
N GLN A 241 11.00 19.73 -18.67
CA GLN A 241 10.73 19.52 -20.10
C GLN A 241 10.09 20.75 -20.76
N ARG A 242 9.16 21.44 -20.08
CA ARG A 242 8.55 22.69 -20.59
C ARG A 242 9.55 23.83 -20.71
N ARG A 243 10.60 23.87 -19.87
CA ARG A 243 11.70 24.83 -19.99
C ARG A 243 12.59 24.43 -21.15
N ASP A 244 12.96 23.15 -21.24
CA ASP A 244 13.80 22.63 -22.33
C ASP A 244 13.13 22.87 -23.70
N ILE A 245 11.87 22.49 -23.89
CA ILE A 245 11.12 22.73 -25.14
C ILE A 245 11.06 24.22 -25.48
N ARG A 246 10.94 25.12 -24.49
CA ARG A 246 10.98 26.57 -24.73
C ARG A 246 12.35 27.01 -25.24
N THR A 247 13.43 26.53 -24.63
CA THR A 247 14.80 26.79 -25.08
C THR A 247 15.02 26.23 -26.48
N LEU A 248 14.59 24.99 -26.75
CA LEU A 248 14.69 24.36 -28.08
C LEU A 248 13.99 25.18 -29.16
N ARG A 249 12.77 25.69 -28.88
CA ARG A 249 12.05 26.56 -29.81
C ARG A 249 12.77 27.88 -30.07
N GLN A 250 13.40 28.46 -29.05
CA GLN A 250 14.18 29.68 -29.21
C GLN A 250 15.44 29.43 -30.06
N ASP A 251 16.11 28.31 -29.84
CA ASP A 251 17.29 27.89 -30.60
C ASP A 251 16.93 27.59 -32.07
N GLU A 252 15.81 26.92 -32.33
CA GLU A 252 15.29 26.67 -33.67
C GLU A 252 14.99 27.98 -34.42
N GLN A 253 14.36 28.96 -33.75
CA GLN A 253 14.14 30.29 -34.32
C GLN A 253 15.45 31.01 -34.65
N ARG A 254 16.46 30.90 -33.77
CA ARG A 254 17.80 31.46 -34.01
C ARG A 254 18.48 30.80 -35.22
N LEU A 255 18.39 29.47 -35.32
CA LEU A 255 18.90 28.70 -36.46
C LEU A 255 18.22 29.10 -37.77
N GLY A 256 16.89 29.25 -37.78
CA GLY A 256 16.16 29.72 -38.96
C GLY A 256 16.64 31.08 -39.46
N ARG A 257 16.90 32.02 -38.54
CA ARG A 257 17.48 33.34 -38.88
C ARG A 257 18.91 33.22 -39.42
N LEU A 258 19.73 32.35 -38.83
CA LEU A 258 21.10 32.09 -39.28
C LEU A 258 21.13 31.52 -40.71
N ILE A 259 20.31 30.51 -40.99
CA ILE A 259 20.19 29.91 -42.32
C ILE A 259 19.75 30.96 -43.34
N ALA A 260 18.74 31.77 -43.02
CA ALA A 260 18.28 32.84 -43.91
C ALA A 260 19.38 33.88 -44.20
N ALA A 261 20.17 34.25 -43.18
CA ALA A 261 21.30 35.17 -43.34
C ALA A 261 22.43 34.57 -44.21
N LEU A 262 22.74 33.29 -44.03
CA LEU A 262 23.71 32.56 -44.87
C LEU A 262 23.22 32.47 -46.33
N ALA A 263 21.94 32.12 -46.54
CA ALA A 263 21.33 32.07 -47.85
C ALA A 263 21.45 33.44 -48.58
N LYS A 264 21.11 34.53 -47.89
CA LYS A 264 21.22 35.90 -48.43
C LYS A 264 22.66 36.27 -48.80
N LYS A 265 23.65 35.95 -47.96
CA LYS A 265 25.07 36.21 -48.24
C LYS A 265 25.60 35.36 -49.39
N SER A 266 25.21 34.10 -49.48
CA SER A 266 25.59 33.22 -50.58
C SER A 266 25.00 33.65 -51.93
N ALA A 267 23.82 34.28 -51.92
CA ALA A 267 23.19 34.85 -53.11
C ALA A 267 23.83 36.18 -53.55
N GLN A 268 24.42 36.94 -52.63
CA GLN A 268 25.15 38.18 -52.91
C GLN A 268 26.61 37.96 -53.36
N ALA A 269 27.16 36.77 -53.12
CA ALA A 269 28.52 36.39 -53.51
C ALA A 269 28.57 35.68 -54.88
N ARG A 270 27.43 35.52 -55.55
CA ARG A 270 27.30 35.11 -56.96
C ARG A 270 27.03 36.33 -57.81
#